data_AF-A0A523WH75-F1
#
_entry.id   AF-A0A523WH75-F1
#
_cell.length_a   1.000
_cell.length_b   1.000
_cell.length_c   1.000
_cell.angle_alpha   90.00
_cell.angle_beta   90.00
_cell.angle_gamma   90.00
#
_symmetry.space_group_name_H-M   'P 1'
#
loop_
_entity.id
_entity.type
_entity.pdbx_description
1 polymer ?
#
loop_
_entity_poly.entity_id
_entity_poly.type
_entity_poly.pdbx_seq_one_letter_code
_entity_poly.pdbx_strand_id
1 'polypeptide(L)' 'MIFQKNKVTKKIAFILVIFTIFISLGAVSLEAGGCEKAFFRCLDDPFWKAAPFGIIYCATGYLFCKKYIEG' A
#
# COMPACT_ATOMS: atom_id res chain seq x y z
N MET A 1 28.96 8.89 30.52
CA MET A 1 28.02 9.20 29.42
C MET A 1 26.81 8.25 29.42
N ILE A 2 25.92 8.32 30.43
CA ILE A 2 24.75 7.40 30.54
C ILE A 2 23.42 8.15 30.31
N PHE A 3 23.35 9.45 30.61
CA PHE A 3 22.16 10.28 30.39
C PHE A 3 21.83 10.58 28.91
N GLN A 4 22.81 10.53 28.02
CA GLN A 4 22.61 10.70 26.56
C GLN A 4 21.95 9.46 25.93
N LYS A 5 22.16 8.26 26.47
CA LYS A 5 21.56 7.02 25.94
C LYS A 5 20.03 7.06 26.03
N ASN A 6 19.47 7.54 27.15
CA ASN A 6 18.01 7.62 27.33
C ASN A 6 17.29 8.56 26.36
N LYS A 7 17.91 9.68 25.97
CA LYS A 7 17.32 10.60 24.97
C LYS A 7 17.30 9.99 23.58
N VAL A 8 18.37 9.29 23.19
CA VAL A 8 18.46 8.61 21.90
C VAL A 8 17.49 7.43 21.84
N THR A 9 17.40 6.62 22.90
CA THR A 9 16.45 5.50 22.99
C THR A 9 14.99 5.96 22.90
N LYS A 10 14.63 7.07 23.54
CA LYS A 10 13.27 7.65 23.41
C LYS A 10 12.98 8.14 21.98
N LYS A 11 13.95 8.75 21.29
CA LYS A 11 13.79 9.17 19.89
C LYS A 11 13.61 7.98 18.95
N ILE A 12 14.39 6.92 19.14
CA ILE A 12 14.30 5.69 18.34
C ILE A 12 12.94 5.01 18.54
N ALA A 13 12.47 4.92 19.79
CA ALA A 13 11.15 4.35 20.09
C ALA A 13 10.02 5.14 19.42
N PHE A 14 10.11 6.48 19.38
CA PHE A 14 9.12 7.32 18.72
C PHE A 14 9.09 7.10 17.20
N ILE A 15 10.26 7.00 16.56
CA ILE A 15 10.38 6.72 15.12
C ILE A 15 9.80 5.33 14.79
N LEU A 16 10.08 4.32 15.64
CA LEU A 16 9.53 2.98 15.47
C LEU A 16 8.01 2.96 15.52
N VAL A 17 7.40 3.69 16.45
CA VAL A 17 5.93 3.79 16.56
C VAL A 17 5.31 4.46 15.33
N ILE A 18 5.93 5.53 14.82
CA ILE A 18 5.48 6.16 13.57
C ILE A 18 5.59 5.16 12.42
N PHE A 19 6.69 4.42 12.32
CA PHE A 19 6.90 3.45 11.26
C PHE A 19 5.86 2.31 11.28
N THR A 20 5.50 1.78 12.45
CA THR A 20 4.43 0.79 12.56
C THR A 20 3.06 1.35 12.16
N ILE A 21 2.75 2.60 12.52
CA ILE A 21 1.51 3.25 12.09
C ILE A 21 1.46 3.36 10.55
N PHE A 22 2.56 3.77 9.91
CA PHE A 22 2.64 3.85 8.45
C PHE A 22 2.48 2.48 7.77
N ILE A 23 3.07 1.42 8.33
CA ILE A 23 2.89 0.05 7.81
C ILE A 23 1.43 -0.40 7.95
N SER A 24 0.79 -0.13 9.10
CA SER A 24 -0.61 -0.49 9.33
C SER A 24 -1.58 0.26 8.42
N LEU A 25 -1.31 1.53 8.11
CA LEU A 25 -2.09 2.27 7.09
C LEU A 25 -1.88 1.69 5.68
N GLY A 26 -0.67 1.26 5.34
CA GLY A 26 -0.40 0.57 4.08
C GLY A 26 -1.12 -0.78 3.98
N ALA A 27 -1.29 -1.49 5.09
CA ALA A 27 -2.03 -2.75 5.16
C ALA A 27 -3.54 -2.58 4.90
N VAL A 28 -4.13 -1.43 5.27
CA VAL A 28 -5.54 -1.12 4.93
C VAL A 28 -5.75 -1.02 3.42
N SER A 29 -4.74 -0.62 2.65
CA SER A 29 -4.81 -0.66 1.18
C SER A 29 -4.69 -2.07 0.60
N LEU A 30 -4.29 -3.06 1.40
CA LEU A 30 -4.32 -4.49 1.04
C LEU A 30 -5.70 -5.12 1.29
N GLU A 31 -6.68 -4.36 1.76
CA GLU A 31 -8.11 -4.73 1.79
C GLU A 31 -8.87 -4.16 0.59
N ALA A 32 -8.19 -3.94 -0.55
CA ALA A 32 -8.89 -3.94 -1.82
C ALA A 32 -9.37 -5.38 -2.05
N GLY A 33 -10.56 -5.70 -1.51
CA GLY A 33 -11.24 -7.00 -1.71
C GLY A 33 -11.18 -7.45 -3.16
N GLY A 34 -11.41 -8.75 -3.38
CA GLY A 34 -11.04 -9.56 -4.56
C GLY A 34 -10.67 -8.90 -5.88
N CYS A 35 -9.88 -9.59 -6.72
CA CYS A 35 -9.21 -8.98 -7.87
C CYS A 35 -10.13 -8.12 -8.77
N GLU A 36 -11.42 -8.47 -8.90
CA GLU A 36 -12.42 -7.66 -9.61
C GLU A 36 -12.65 -6.27 -9.00
N LYS A 37 -12.76 -6.15 -7.68
CA LYS A 37 -13.00 -4.87 -7.01
C LYS A 37 -11.76 -3.98 -7.05
N ALA A 38 -10.56 -4.57 -6.99
CA ALA A 38 -9.31 -3.85 -7.24
C ALA A 38 -9.23 -3.31 -8.68
N PHE A 39 -9.68 -4.11 -9.66
CA PHE A 39 -9.76 -3.68 -11.06
C PHE A 39 -10.73 -2.51 -11.27
N PHE A 40 -11.94 -2.58 -10.72
CA PHE A 40 -12.91 -1.49 -10.81
C PHE A 40 -12.41 -0.21 -10.16
N ARG A 41 -11.74 -0.30 -9.00
CA ARG A 41 -11.09 0.86 -8.38
C ARG A 41 -10.02 1.47 -9.27
N CYS A 42 -9.16 0.64 -9.87
CA CYS A 42 -8.13 1.12 -10.79
C CYS A 42 -8.73 1.84 -12.01
N LEU A 43 -9.85 1.37 -12.54
CA LEU A 43 -10.56 2.04 -13.64
C LEU A 43 -11.25 3.35 -13.23
N ASP A 44 -11.69 3.44 -11.98
CA ASP A 44 -12.35 4.65 -11.44
C ASP A 44 -11.33 5.73 -11.02
N ASP A 45 -10.07 5.33 -10.82
CA ASP A 45 -8.99 6.22 -10.43
C ASP A 45 -8.73 7.29 -11.53
N PRO A 46 -8.86 8.59 -11.22
CA PRO A 46 -8.77 9.66 -12.20
C PRO A 46 -7.39 9.73 -12.87
N PHE A 47 -6.34 9.28 -12.18
CA PHE A 47 -5.00 9.19 -12.72
C PHE A 47 -4.91 8.16 -13.85
N TRP A 48 -5.37 6.93 -13.61
CA TRP A 48 -5.35 5.87 -14.62
C TRP A 48 -6.34 6.13 -15.74
N LYS A 49 -7.48 6.75 -15.45
CA LYS A 49 -8.47 7.14 -16.45
C LYS A 49 -7.95 8.19 -17.44
N ALA A 50 -7.08 9.09 -17.00
CA ALA A 50 -6.44 10.10 -17.84
C ALA A 50 -5.19 9.57 -18.58
N ALA A 51 -4.58 8.49 -18.10
CA ALA A 51 -3.42 7.88 -18.73
C ALA A 51 -3.82 7.11 -20.00
N PRO A 52 -3.12 7.28 -21.14
CA PRO A 52 -3.45 6.58 -22.39
C PRO A 52 -3.34 5.05 -22.28
N PHE A 53 -2.59 4.56 -21.28
CA PHE A 53 -2.40 3.13 -21.01
C PHE A 53 -3.02 2.66 -19.70
N GLY A 54 -3.81 3.49 -19.01
CA GLY A 54 -4.33 3.13 -17.69
C GLY A 54 -5.26 1.92 -17.71
N ILE A 55 -6.08 1.77 -18.76
CA ILE A 55 -6.91 0.57 -18.95
C ILE A 55 -6.05 -0.69 -19.07
N ILE A 56 -4.97 -0.63 -19.86
CA ILE A 56 -4.04 -1.76 -20.05
C ILE A 56 -3.35 -2.08 -18.74
N TYR A 57 -2.92 -1.06 -18.00
CA TYR A 57 -2.29 -1.22 -16.69
C TYR A 57 -3.23 -1.93 -15.70
N CYS A 58 -4.47 -1.45 -15.56
CA CYS A 58 -5.47 -2.06 -14.69
C CYS A 58 -5.80 -3.50 -15.11
N ALA A 59 -5.96 -3.76 -16.42
CA ALA A 59 -6.27 -5.10 -16.93
C ALA A 59 -5.13 -6.10 -16.71
N THR A 60 -3.88 -5.65 -16.87
CA THR A 60 -2.69 -6.48 -16.61
C THR A 60 -2.58 -6.83 -15.14
N GLY A 61 -2.82 -5.85 -14.25
CA GLY A 61 -2.87 -6.07 -12.80
C GLY A 61 -3.97 -7.05 -12.39
N TYR A 62 -5.16 -6.94 -13.00
CA TYR A 62 -6.27 -7.87 -12.76
C TYR A 62 -5.92 -9.32 -13.16
N LEU A 63 -5.37 -9.52 -14.37
CA LEU A 63 -4.99 -10.84 -14.84
C LEU A 63 -3.91 -11.47 -13.95
N PHE A 64 -2.94 -10.69 -13.51
CA PHE A 64 -1.92 -11.15 -12.58
C PHE A 64 -2.53 -11.54 -11.24
N CYS A 65 -3.37 -10.68 -10.67
CA CYS A 65 -4.06 -10.95 -9.41
C CYS A 65 -4.90 -12.24 -9.49
N LYS A 66 -5.72 -12.38 -10.54
CA LYS A 66 -6.58 -13.56 -10.73
C LYS A 66 -5.79 -14.86 -10.90
N LYS A 67 -4.57 -14.76 -11.46
CA LYS A 67 -3.72 -15.93 -11.73
C LYS A 67 -2.89 -16.37 -10.52
N TYR A 68 -2.43 -15.43 -9.70
CA TYR A 68 -1.43 -15.71 -8.66
C TYR A 68 -1.91 -15.46 -7.22
N ILE A 69 -3.01 -14.74 -7.03
CA ILE A 69 -3.56 -14.41 -5.70
C ILE A 69 -4.85 -15.21 -5.45
N GLU A 70 -5.79 -15.21 -6.40
CA GLU A 70 -7.09 -15.87 -6.28
C GLU A 70 -7.21 -17.21 -7.03
N GLY A 71 -6.19 -17.58 -7.81
CA GLY A 71 -6.11 -18.84 -8.55
C GLY A 71 -5.43 -19.93 -7.73
#